data_AF-A0A8H7DHN1-F1
#
_entry.id   AF-A0A8H7DHN1-F1
#
_cell.length_a   1.000
_cell.length_b   1.000
_cell.length_c   1.000
_cell.angle_alpha   90.00
_cell.angle_beta   90.00
_cell.angle_gamma   90.00
#
_symmetry.space_group_name_H-M   'P 1'
#
loop_
_entity.id
_entity.type
_entity.pdbx_description
1 polymer ?
#
loop_
_entity_poly.entity_id
_entity_poly.type
_entity_poly.pdbx_seq_one_letter_code
_entity_poly.pdbx_strand_id
1 'polypeptide(L)'
;MVKFRSNTQEGFEIAEVQYFFRYQVEHNTPTPLAMVSVFAAPDRDLLQESFGTLWAARHQGAAGMRVISAKSIRSVVAMIPFPSNRGASLEAERKLHGLHFLYEKMGVGSSGI
;
A
#
# COMPACT_ATOMS: atom_id res chain seq x y z
N MET A 1 -5.17 -5.07 0.61
CA MET A 1 -4.01 -4.30 0.11
C MET A 1 -2.74 -5.10 0.39
N VAL A 2 -1.63 -4.78 -0.27
CA VAL A 2 -0.34 -5.46 -0.08
C VAL A 2 0.79 -4.46 0.11
N LYS A 3 1.77 -4.85 0.93
CA LYS A 3 3.10 -4.24 0.97
C LYS A 3 4.03 -5.04 0.08
N PHE A 4 4.71 -4.39 -0.85
CA PHE A 4 5.67 -5.05 -1.74
C PHE A 4 6.99 -4.29 -1.79
N ARG A 5 8.08 -5.01 -2.09
CA ARG A 5 9.40 -4.39 -2.25
C ARG A 5 9.39 -3.52 -3.52
N SER A 6 9.73 -2.25 -3.38
CA SER A 6 9.89 -1.38 -4.56
C SER A 6 11.14 -1.77 -5.34
N ASN A 7 11.04 -1.75 -6.66
CA ASN A 7 12.19 -1.90 -7.55
C ASN A 7 12.82 -0.54 -7.91
N THR A 8 12.11 0.56 -7.64
CA THR A 8 12.49 1.93 -8.03
C THR A 8 12.97 2.79 -6.87
N GLN A 9 12.73 2.36 -5.63
CA GLN A 9 13.11 3.08 -4.41
C GLN A 9 13.64 2.09 -3.36
N GLU A 10 14.56 2.54 -2.51
CA GLU A 10 14.88 1.78 -1.29
C GLU A 10 13.66 1.83 -0.36
N GLY A 11 13.01 0.68 -0.16
CA GLY A 11 11.89 0.55 0.77
C GLY A 11 10.75 -0.30 0.24
N PHE A 12 9.54 0.04 0.67
CA PHE A 12 8.30 -0.63 0.30
C PHE A 12 7.29 0.34 -0.30
N GLU A 13 6.42 -0.20 -1.14
CA GLU A 13 5.23 0.48 -1.65
C GLU A 13 3.97 -0.27 -1.17
N ILE A 14 2.87 0.44 -1.06
CA ILE A 14 1.56 -0.14 -0.74
C ILE A 14 0.68 -0.09 -1.98
N ALA A 15 -0.03 -1.17 -2.27
CA ALA A 15 -0.92 -1.24 -3.42
C ALA A 15 -2.19 -2.06 -3.16
N GLU A 16 -3.24 -1.76 -3.92
CA GLU A 16 -4.40 -2.62 -4.09
C GLU A 16 -4.15 -3.64 -5.18
N VAL A 17 -4.31 -4.93 -4.88
CA VAL A 17 -4.25 -5.96 -5.92
C VAL A 17 -5.57 -5.99 -6.66
N GLN A 18 -5.52 -5.82 -7.98
CA GLN A 18 -6.69 -5.90 -8.85
C GLN A 18 -6.94 -7.34 -9.27
N TYR A 19 -5.89 -8.05 -9.70
CA TYR A 19 -5.93 -9.48 -10.01
C TYR A 19 -4.53 -10.08 -10.10
N PHE A 20 -4.44 -11.40 -9.94
CA PHE A 20 -3.23 -12.19 -10.18
C PHE A 20 -3.29 -12.87 -11.54
N PHE A 21 -2.15 -13.04 -12.18
CA PHE A 21 -2.05 -13.75 -13.46
C PHE A 21 -0.67 -14.38 -13.64
N ARG A 22 -0.54 -15.27 -14.62
CA ARG A 22 0.74 -15.87 -15.00
C ARG A 22 1.11 -15.37 -16.39
N TYR A 23 2.37 -15.01 -16.58
CA TYR A 23 2.92 -14.68 -17.89
C TYR A 23 4.01 -15.68 -18.25
N GLN A 24 3.94 -16.22 -19.46
CA GLN A 24 4.91 -17.17 -19.97
C GLN A 24 5.49 -16.59 -21.26
N VAL A 25 6.81 -16.39 -21.25
CA VAL A 25 7.58 -16.26 -22.49
C VAL A 25 7.89 -17.68 -22.97
N GLU A 26 7.88 -17.90 -24.28
CA GLU A 26 8.12 -19.21 -24.89
C GLU A 26 9.35 -19.91 -24.26
N HIS A 27 9.19 -21.20 -23.95
CA HIS A 27 10.20 -22.05 -23.28
C HIS A 27 10.58 -21.70 -21.82
N ASN A 28 9.99 -20.66 -21.20
CA ASN A 28 10.22 -20.35 -19.78
C ASN A 28 9.14 -20.91 -18.84
N THR A 29 9.51 -21.06 -17.56
CA THR A 29 8.51 -21.32 -16.51
C THR A 29 7.57 -20.11 -16.36
N PRO A 30 6.25 -20.32 -16.19
CA PRO A 30 5.33 -19.19 -16.09
C PRO A 30 5.61 -18.36 -14.84
N THR A 31 5.82 -17.07 -15.03
CA THR A 31 6.11 -16.10 -13.96
C THR A 31 4.80 -15.65 -13.31
N PRO A 32 4.66 -15.76 -11.97
CA PRO A 32 3.49 -15.24 -11.27
C PRO A 32 3.58 -13.72 -11.12
N LEU A 33 2.56 -13.03 -11.61
CA LEU A 33 2.45 -11.57 -11.62
C LEU A 33 1.16 -11.13 -10.93
N ALA A 34 1.13 -9.87 -10.52
CA ALA A 34 -0.06 -9.20 -10.01
C ALA A 34 -0.22 -7.86 -10.73
N MET A 35 -1.45 -7.56 -11.14
CA MET A 35 -1.86 -6.22 -11.52
C MET A 35 -2.27 -5.49 -10.25
N VAL A 36 -1.65 -4.34 -9.98
CA VAL A 36 -1.89 -3.57 -8.76
C VAL A 36 -2.15 -2.10 -9.06
N SER A 37 -2.90 -1.43 -8.19
CA SER A 37 -3.03 0.03 -8.13
C SER A 37 -2.22 0.54 -6.95
N VAL A 38 -1.10 1.20 -7.23
CA VAL A 38 -0.16 1.69 -6.22
C VAL A 38 -0.70 2.95 -5.55
N PHE A 39 -0.57 3.05 -4.23
CA PHE A 39 -0.86 4.28 -3.49
C PHE A 39 0.24 5.31 -3.73
N ALA A 40 -0.10 6.60 -3.61
CA ALA A 40 0.90 7.66 -3.68
C ALA A 40 1.95 7.51 -2.55
N ALA A 41 3.04 8.28 -2.64
CA ALA A 41 3.95 8.46 -1.50
C ALA A 41 3.18 8.98 -0.27
N PRO A 42 3.62 8.64 0.95
CA PRO A 42 2.94 9.09 2.16
C PRO A 42 2.95 10.63 2.25
N ASP A 43 1.87 11.17 2.80
CA ASP A 43 1.80 12.58 3.18
C ASP A 43 2.94 12.89 4.16
N ARG A 44 3.85 13.78 3.73
CA ARG A 44 5.10 14.04 4.46
C ARG A 44 4.85 14.72 5.79
N ASP A 45 3.87 15.63 5.85
CA ASP A 45 3.57 16.40 7.05
C ASP A 45 2.99 15.48 8.11
N LEU A 46 2.01 14.64 7.76
CA LEU A 46 1.43 13.66 8.69
C LEU A 46 2.47 12.63 9.17
N LEU A 47 3.34 12.17 8.27
CA LEU A 47 4.40 11.23 8.64
C LEU A 47 5.41 11.89 9.59
N GLN A 48 5.78 13.14 9.36
CA GLN A 48 6.72 13.89 10.21
C GLN A 48 6.11 14.24 11.57
N GLU A 49 4.89 14.79 11.58
CA GLU A 49 4.14 15.17 12.80
C GLU A 49 3.92 13.96 13.73
N SER A 50 3.76 12.77 13.15
CA SER A 50 3.56 11.52 13.89
C SER A 50 4.86 10.75 14.19
N PHE A 51 6.03 11.37 13.97
CA PHE A 51 7.34 10.74 14.17
C PHE A 51 7.50 9.40 13.43
N GLY A 52 6.95 9.31 12.22
CA GLY A 52 7.00 8.12 11.37
C GLY A 52 5.94 7.06 11.67
N THR A 53 5.00 7.34 12.58
CA THR A 53 3.98 6.36 13.00
C THR A 53 2.79 6.30 12.04
N LEU A 54 2.32 7.46 11.55
CA LEU A 54 1.15 7.55 10.68
C LEU A 54 1.57 7.59 9.20
N TRP A 55 1.54 6.43 8.56
CA TRP A 55 1.71 6.34 7.11
C TRP A 55 0.35 6.50 6.43
N ALA A 56 0.12 7.66 5.81
CA ALA A 56 -1.13 8.00 5.14
C ALA A 56 -0.90 8.38 3.68
N ALA A 57 -1.68 7.83 2.75
CA ALA A 57 -1.51 8.06 1.32
C ALA A 57 -2.85 8.09 0.56
N ARG A 58 -2.85 8.71 -0.62
CA ARG A 58 -4.00 8.70 -1.54
C ARG A 58 -3.97 7.45 -2.41
N HIS A 59 -5.15 6.86 -2.62
CA HIS A 59 -5.33 5.83 -3.64
C HIS A 59 -5.30 6.49 -5.03
N GLN A 60 -4.56 5.92 -5.98
CA GLN A 60 -4.38 6.51 -7.32
C GLN A 60 -5.29 5.89 -8.40
N GLY A 61 -6.02 4.82 -8.07
CA GLY A 61 -6.88 4.11 -9.03
C GLY A 61 -6.14 3.76 -10.32
N ALA A 62 -6.74 4.09 -11.46
CA ALA A 62 -6.16 3.79 -12.77
C ALA A 62 -4.77 4.42 -13.00
N ALA A 63 -4.48 5.58 -12.39
CA ALA A 63 -3.17 6.24 -12.53
C ALA A 63 -2.05 5.50 -11.77
N GLY A 64 -2.40 4.65 -10.79
CA GLY A 64 -1.46 3.84 -10.02
C GLY A 64 -1.21 2.45 -10.61
N MET A 65 -1.78 2.13 -11.77
CA MET A 65 -1.77 0.76 -12.29
C MET A 65 -0.37 0.31 -12.70
N ARG A 66 0.07 -0.83 -12.15
CA ARG A 66 1.39 -1.42 -12.39
C ARG A 66 1.33 -2.94 -12.34
N VAL A 67 2.10 -3.59 -13.21
CA VAL A 67 2.37 -5.02 -13.09
C VAL A 67 3.59 -5.24 -12.20
N ILE A 68 3.44 -6.05 -11.16
CA ILE A 68 4.53 -6.44 -10.26
C ILE A 68 4.72 -7.96 -10.26
N SER A 69 5.92 -8.40 -9.88
CA SER A 69 6.13 -9.81 -9.53
C SER A 69 5.31 -10.14 -8.29
N ALA A 70 4.49 -11.18 -8.32
CA ALA A 70 3.71 -11.58 -7.15
C ALA A 70 4.64 -11.99 -5.98
N LYS A 71 5.85 -12.45 -6.29
CA LYS A 71 6.89 -12.80 -5.29
C LYS A 71 7.50 -11.58 -4.60
N SER A 72 7.24 -10.36 -5.08
CA SER A 72 7.70 -9.12 -4.42
C SER A 72 6.81 -8.71 -3.25
N ILE A 73 5.61 -9.28 -3.14
CA ILE A 73 4.66 -9.03 -2.05
C ILE A 73 5.24 -9.62 -0.75
N ARG A 74 5.33 -8.79 0.29
CA ARG A 74 5.88 -9.14 1.59
C ARG A 74 4.81 -9.46 2.62
N SER A 75 3.70 -8.73 2.58
CA SER A 75 2.58 -8.94 3.50
C SER A 75 1.28 -8.38 2.93
N VAL A 76 0.18 -8.90 3.45
CA VAL A 76 -1.15 -8.29 3.30
C VAL A 76 -1.29 -7.21 4.37
N VAL A 77 -1.83 -6.06 3.98
CA VAL A 77 -2.05 -4.90 4.85
C VAL A 77 -3.45 -4.35 4.65
N ALA A 78 -3.89 -3.51 5.58
CA ALA A 78 -5.09 -2.69 5.42
C ALA A 78 -4.70 -1.25 5.08
N MET A 79 -5.39 -0.66 4.11
CA MET A 79 -5.41 0.79 3.90
C MET A 79 -6.82 1.26 4.21
N ILE A 80 -6.97 2.01 5.30
CA ILE A 80 -8.27 2.36 5.85
C ILE A 80 -8.54 3.84 5.54
N PRO A 81 -9.67 4.20 4.92
CA PRO A 81 -10.00 5.60 4.69
C PRO A 81 -10.16 6.33 6.02
N PHE A 82 -9.72 7.58 6.08
CA PHE A 82 -9.97 8.39 7.28
C PHE A 82 -11.48 8.57 7.50
N PRO A 83 -11.98 8.36 8.72
CA PRO A 83 -13.39 8.54 9.02
C PRO A 83 -13.78 10.01 8.89
N SER A 84 -14.95 10.27 8.31
CA SER A 84 -15.55 11.60 8.35
C SER A 84 -15.93 11.93 9.79
N ASN A 85 -15.14 12.75 10.46
CA ASN A 85 -15.39 13.15 11.84
C ASN A 85 -16.19 14.45 11.88
N ARG A 86 -17.50 14.35 12.17
CA ARG A 86 -18.40 15.51 12.30
C ARG A 86 -17.98 16.57 13.34
N GLY A 87 -16.99 16.28 14.20
CA GLY A 87 -16.43 17.24 15.17
C GLY A 87 -15.05 17.78 14.82
N ALA A 88 -14.47 17.42 13.67
CA ALA A 88 -13.19 17.95 13.24
C ALA A 88 -13.33 19.37 12.65
N SER A 89 -12.26 20.16 12.68
CA SER A 89 -12.24 21.42 11.95
C SER A 89 -12.35 21.15 10.43
N LEU A 90 -12.97 22.07 9.69
CA LEU A 90 -13.09 21.99 8.23
C LEU A 90 -11.71 21.83 7.56
N GLU A 91 -10.67 22.43 8.14
CA GLU A 91 -9.30 22.29 7.66
C GLU A 91 -8.78 20.86 7.81
N ALA A 92 -8.99 20.23 8.97
CA ALA A 92 -8.60 18.86 9.21
C ALA A 92 -9.36 17.89 8.30
N GLU A 93 -10.67 18.09 8.12
CA GLU A 93 -11.46 17.29 7.18
C GLU A 93 -10.92 17.39 5.75
N ARG A 94 -10.57 18.60 5.28
CA ARG A 94 -10.00 18.79 3.94
C ARG A 94 -8.61 18.17 3.80
N LYS A 95 -7.75 18.26 4.81
CA LYS A 95 -6.42 17.63 4.81
C LYS A 95 -6.54 16.10 4.70
N LEU A 96 -7.45 15.50 5.46
CA LEU A 96 -7.63 14.04 5.53
C LEU A 96 -8.50 13.46 4.41
N HIS A 97 -9.30 14.29 3.74
CA HIS A 97 -10.22 13.83 2.70
C HIS A 97 -9.48 13.07 1.58
N GLY A 98 -9.87 11.82 1.34
CA GLY A 98 -9.30 10.93 0.32
C GLY A 98 -7.96 10.27 0.70
N LEU A 99 -7.42 10.56 1.88
CA LEU A 99 -6.30 9.80 2.43
C LEU A 99 -6.78 8.47 3.02
N HIS A 100 -5.89 7.48 2.98
CA HIS A 100 -6.03 6.22 3.67
C HIS A 100 -4.79 6.01 4.53
N PHE A 101 -4.95 5.49 5.74
CA PHE A 101 -3.82 5.16 6.61
C PHE A 101 -3.51 3.66 6.56
N LEU A 102 -2.22 3.34 6.62
CA LEU A 102 -1.72 1.98 6.68
C LEU A 102 -1.96 1.41 8.08
N TYR A 103 -2.54 0.23 8.11
CA TYR A 103 -2.61 -0.60 9.30
C TYR A 103 -2.00 -1.96 9.02
N GLU A 104 -0.97 -2.31 9.79
CA GLU A 104 -0.37 -3.63 9.79
C GLU A 104 -0.75 -4.34 11.09
N LYS A 105 -1.42 -5.48 10.99
CA LYS A 105 -1.61 -6.33 12.16
C LYS A 105 -0.25 -6.94 12.49
N MET A 106 0.27 -6.66 13.68
CA MET A 106 1.44 -7.38 14.21
C MET A 106 1.07 -8.87 14.26
N GLY A 107 1.72 -9.67 13.42
CA GLY A 107 1.64 -11.11 13.55
C GLY A 107 2.19 -11.50 14.92
N VAL A 108 1.48 -12.36 15.65
CA VAL A 108 2.10 -13.10 16.75
C VAL A 108 3.22 -13.89 16.09
N GLY A 109 4.48 -13.54 16.41
CA GLY A 109 5.62 -14.31 15.93
C GLY A 109 5.41 -15.76 16.35
N SER A 110 5.30 -16.66 15.38
CA SER A 110 5.55 -18.06 15.64
C SER A 110 7.06 -18.17 15.92
N SER A 111 7.45 -17.95 17.18
CA SER A 111 8.74 -18.42 17.68
C SER A 111 8.71 -19.94 17.59
N GLY A 112 9.17 -20.47 16.46
CA GLY A 112 9.61 -21.84 16.39
C GLY A 112 10.94 -21.93 17.15
N ILE A 113 10.85 -22.49 18.36
CA ILE A 113 11.94 -23.24 18.99
C ILE A 113 11.38 -24.64 19.19
#